data_AF-A0A8J4WWY9-F1
#
_entry.id   AF-A0A8J4WWY9-F1
#
_cell.length_a   1.000
_cell.length_b   1.000
_cell.length_c   1.000
_cell.angle_alpha   90.00
_cell.angle_beta   90.00
_cell.angle_gamma   90.00
#
_symmetry.space_group_name_H-M   'P 1'
#
loop_
_entity.id
_entity.type
_entity.pdbx_description
1 polymer ?
#
loop_
_entity_poly.entity_id
_entity_poly.type
_entity_poly.pdbx_seq_one_letter_code
_entity_poly.pdbx_strand_id
1 'polypeptide(L)'
;RMRWLGCYRLGPMWKALLVFVVIAFAGQLLGILFNKSWVQPERPRSLFSLSERGQGPPLGSCRPQKHIMFLKTHKTASSTVLNMLYRFGEEQGLRFALPMGYQFGYPLPFIAQRVKGYRGPHVVEFDIMGNHMRFYKPE
;
A
#
# COMPACT_ATOMS: atom_id res chain seq x y z
N ARG A 1 71.23 19.95 13.05
CA ARG A 1 69.98 20.69 12.70
C ARG A 1 69.03 19.71 12.04
N MET A 2 67.80 19.65 12.58
CA MET A 2 66.60 18.95 12.14
C MET A 2 66.50 17.43 12.34
N ARG A 3 65.36 17.09 12.94
CA ARG A 3 65.01 15.86 13.65
C ARG A 3 64.18 14.95 12.73
N TRP A 4 64.36 13.66 12.98
CA TRP A 4 63.71 12.49 12.40
C TRP A 4 62.17 12.53 12.39
N LEU A 5 61.59 11.90 11.37
CA LEU A 5 60.16 11.71 11.13
C LEU A 5 59.47 10.99 12.30
N GLY A 6 58.34 11.53 12.74
CA GLY A 6 57.45 10.89 13.71
C GLY A 6 56.66 9.75 13.09
N CYS A 7 56.84 8.53 13.61
CA CYS A 7 55.94 7.41 13.39
C CYS A 7 54.52 7.77 13.85
N TYR A 8 53.59 7.93 12.91
CA TYR A 8 52.17 7.92 13.22
C TYR A 8 51.82 6.52 13.74
N ARG A 9 51.70 6.38 15.07
CA ARG A 9 51.18 5.17 15.69
C ARG A 9 49.74 4.99 15.21
N LEU A 10 49.54 4.14 14.21
CA LEU A 10 48.24 3.62 13.80
C LEU A 10 47.69 2.79 14.98
N GLY A 11 47.12 3.50 15.95
CA GLY A 11 46.60 2.95 17.19
C GLY A 11 45.33 2.12 16.97
N PRO A 12 44.62 1.74 18.04
CA PRO A 12 43.44 0.86 18.01
C PRO A 12 42.28 1.41 17.14
N MET A 13 42.37 2.65 16.67
CA MET A 13 41.38 3.31 15.82
C MET A 13 41.08 2.55 14.52
N TRP A 14 42.08 1.96 13.85
CA TRP A 14 41.82 1.16 12.64
C TRP A 14 41.02 -0.12 12.95
N LYS A 15 41.28 -0.73 14.10
CA LYS A 15 40.51 -1.90 14.57
C LYS A 15 39.05 -1.51 14.86
N ALA A 16 38.82 -0.36 15.49
CA ALA A 16 37.47 0.15 15.73
C ALA A 16 36.73 0.41 14.40
N LEU A 17 37.39 1.02 13.42
CA LEU A 17 36.81 1.26 12.09
C LEU A 17 36.38 -0.05 11.41
N LEU A 18 37.24 -1.07 11.43
CA LEU A 18 36.91 -2.39 10.87
C LEU A 18 35.69 -3.02 11.57
N VAL A 19 35.58 -2.89 12.89
CA VAL A 19 34.42 -3.39 13.65
C VAL A 19 33.12 -2.68 13.23
N PHE A 20 33.14 -1.35 13.09
CA PHE A 20 31.96 -0.60 12.64
C PHE A 20 31.53 -0.99 11.22
N VAL A 21 32.48 -1.19 10.30
CA VAL A 21 32.17 -1.63 8.92
C VAL A 21 31.53 -3.01 8.91
N VAL A 22 32.06 -3.96 9.70
CA VAL A 22 31.49 -5.31 9.81
C VAL A 22 30.08 -5.29 10.41
N ILE A 23 29.85 -4.51 11.46
CA ILE A 23 28.52 -4.38 12.07
C ILE A 23 27.51 -3.78 11.09
N ALA A 24 27.90 -2.72 10.36
CA ALA A 24 27.02 -2.10 9.37
C ALA A 24 26.65 -3.05 8.22
N PHE A 25 27.63 -3.82 7.72
CA PHE A 25 27.39 -4.79 6.65
C PHE A 25 26.55 -5.97 7.13
N ALA A 26 26.79 -6.48 8.34
CA ALA A 26 25.96 -7.51 8.96
C ALA A 26 24.53 -7.02 9.18
N GLY A 27 24.35 -5.77 9.63
CA GLY A 27 23.03 -5.14 9.78
C GLY A 27 22.28 -5.00 8.45
N GLN A 28 22.96 -4.63 7.37
CA GLN A 28 22.37 -4.57 6.03
C GLN A 28 21.98 -5.97 5.53
N LEU A 29 22.85 -6.97 5.70
CA LEU A 29 22.55 -8.34 5.28
C LEU A 29 21.39 -8.94 6.08
N LEU A 30 21.34 -8.67 7.39
CA LEU A 30 20.24 -9.07 8.26
C LEU A 30 18.94 -8.36 7.85
N GLY A 31 18.99 -7.05 7.59
CA GLY A 31 17.84 -6.29 7.11
C GLY A 31 17.27 -6.80 5.77
N ILE A 32 18.14 -7.21 4.84
CA ILE A 32 17.73 -7.79 3.55
C ILE A 32 17.08 -9.17 3.74
N LEU A 33 17.64 -10.02 4.61
CA LEU A 33 17.07 -11.33 4.93
C LEU A 33 15.73 -11.22 5.68
N PHE A 34 15.61 -10.29 6.64
CA PHE A 34 14.38 -10.04 7.38
C PHE A 34 13.30 -9.37 6.52
N ASN A 35 13.66 -8.52 5.56
CA ASN A 35 12.69 -7.95 4.61
C ASN A 35 12.02 -9.05 3.75
N LYS A 36 12.77 -10.11 3.40
CA LYS A 36 12.23 -11.24 2.63
C LYS A 36 11.32 -12.16 3.45
N SER A 37 11.49 -12.19 4.78
CA SER A 37 10.69 -13.03 5.70
C SER A 37 9.37 -12.37 6.12
N TRP A 38 9.32 -11.03 6.17
CA TRP A 38 8.10 -10.28 6.54
C TRP A 38 7.12 -10.04 5.38
N VAL A 39 7.51 -10.35 4.14
CA VAL A 39 6.54 -10.59 3.07
C VAL A 39 5.92 -11.95 3.36
N GLN A 40 4.80 -11.92 4.10
CA GLN A 40 3.92 -13.07 4.27
C GLN A 40 3.73 -13.75 2.91
N PRO A 41 3.96 -15.08 2.80
CA PRO A 41 3.48 -15.82 1.66
C PRO A 41 1.97 -15.65 1.61
N GLU A 42 1.46 -15.20 0.46
CA GLU A 42 0.07 -15.23 0.03
C GLU A 42 -0.77 -16.20 0.87
N ARG A 43 -1.56 -15.65 1.80
CA ARG A 43 -2.44 -16.43 2.67
C ARG A 43 -3.40 -17.19 1.74
N PRO A 44 -3.47 -18.53 1.80
CA PRO A 44 -4.21 -19.29 0.81
C PRO A 44 -5.69 -18.90 0.85
N ARG A 45 -6.34 -18.96 -0.30
CA ARG A 45 -7.78 -18.79 -0.55
C ARG A 45 -8.74 -19.56 0.40
N SER A 46 -8.22 -20.37 1.33
CA SER A 46 -8.96 -21.28 2.21
C SER A 46 -9.75 -20.60 3.34
N LEU A 47 -9.38 -19.39 3.80
CA LEU A 47 -10.16 -18.70 4.84
C LEU A 47 -11.50 -18.16 4.33
N PHE A 48 -11.61 -17.82 3.04
CA PHE A 48 -12.89 -17.43 2.45
C PHE A 48 -13.82 -18.64 2.22
N SER A 49 -13.27 -19.81 1.91
CA SER A 49 -14.06 -21.05 1.77
C SER A 49 -14.63 -21.57 3.10
N LEU A 50 -14.04 -21.22 4.25
CA LEU A 50 -14.58 -21.60 5.56
C LEU A 50 -15.82 -20.79 5.97
N SER A 51 -16.07 -19.62 5.35
CA SER A 51 -17.28 -18.84 5.57
C SER A 51 -18.53 -19.46 4.90
N GLU A 52 -18.35 -20.49 4.08
CA GLU A 52 -19.43 -21.20 3.40
C GLU A 52 -20.07 -22.32 4.25
N ARG A 53 -19.81 -22.34 5.56
CA ARG A 53 -20.40 -23.33 6.50
C ARG A 53 -21.63 -22.80 7.26
N GLY A 54 -22.21 -21.68 6.84
CA GLY A 54 -23.58 -21.30 7.20
C GLY A 54 -24.54 -21.97 6.23
N GLN A 55 -25.26 -23.00 6.68
CA GLN A 55 -26.25 -23.73 5.87
C GLN A 55 -27.44 -22.83 5.48
N GLY A 56 -27.28 -22.08 4.40
CA GLY A 56 -28.38 -21.56 3.59
C GLY A 56 -28.54 -22.41 2.33
N PRO A 57 -29.66 -22.30 1.60
CA PRO A 57 -29.79 -22.91 0.27
C PRO A 57 -28.61 -22.47 -0.61
N PRO A 58 -28.15 -23.29 -1.58
CA PRO A 58 -27.02 -22.95 -2.42
C PRO A 58 -27.33 -21.64 -3.15
N LEU A 59 -26.77 -20.54 -2.63
CA LEU A 59 -26.64 -19.30 -3.37
C LEU A 59 -25.86 -19.72 -4.62
N GLY A 60 -26.47 -19.60 -5.80
CA GLY A 60 -25.87 -20.07 -7.06
C GLY A 60 -24.47 -19.49 -7.29
N SER A 61 -23.84 -19.83 -8.42
CA SER A 61 -22.50 -19.31 -8.73
C SER A 61 -22.44 -17.78 -8.65
N CYS A 62 -21.82 -17.25 -7.60
CA CYS A 62 -21.59 -15.82 -7.42
C CYS A 62 -20.34 -15.40 -8.20
N ARG A 63 -20.43 -14.31 -8.95
CA ARG A 63 -19.28 -13.67 -9.60
C ARG A 63 -18.89 -12.41 -8.83
N PRO A 64 -17.59 -12.16 -8.60
CA PRO A 64 -17.15 -10.96 -7.89
C PRO A 64 -17.47 -9.71 -8.71
N GLN A 65 -18.05 -8.69 -8.06
CA GLN A 65 -18.31 -7.40 -8.69
C GLN A 65 -17.01 -6.59 -8.76
N LYS A 66 -16.68 -6.09 -9.95
CA LYS A 66 -15.43 -5.35 -10.20
C LYS A 66 -15.61 -3.83 -10.20
N HIS A 67 -16.79 -3.35 -10.58
CA HIS A 67 -17.12 -1.92 -10.59
C HIS A 67 -17.81 -1.53 -9.28
N ILE A 68 -17.06 -0.87 -8.39
CA ILE A 68 -17.47 -0.56 -7.02
C ILE A 68 -17.24 0.93 -6.74
N MET A 69 -18.35 1.62 -6.44
CA MET A 69 -18.31 2.94 -5.83
C MET A 69 -18.63 2.80 -4.34
N PHE A 70 -17.64 3.05 -3.49
CA PHE A 70 -17.79 2.99 -2.04
C PHE A 70 -17.91 4.40 -1.45
N LEU A 71 -19.16 4.81 -1.18
CA LEU A 71 -19.43 6.07 -0.50
C LEU A 71 -19.18 5.93 1.00
N LYS A 72 -18.05 6.48 1.47
CA LYS A 72 -17.68 6.40 2.87
C LYS A 72 -18.18 7.55 3.72
N THR A 73 -18.62 7.20 4.93
CA THR A 73 -18.91 8.15 6.01
C THR A 73 -17.73 8.24 6.99
N HIS A 74 -17.69 9.32 7.76
CA HIS A 74 -16.60 9.58 8.70
C HIS A 74 -16.78 8.76 9.99
N LYS A 75 -15.67 8.26 10.54
CA LYS A 75 -15.59 7.46 11.78
C LYS A 75 -16.37 6.13 11.79
N THR A 76 -16.62 5.53 10.63
CA THR A 76 -17.34 4.24 10.50
C THR A 76 -16.44 3.06 10.13
N ALA A 77 -15.15 3.13 10.47
CA ALA A 77 -14.13 2.18 10.01
C ALA A 77 -14.06 2.03 8.47
N SER A 78 -14.58 3.01 7.73
CA SER A 78 -14.66 2.98 6.28
C SER A 78 -13.29 2.93 5.59
N SER A 79 -12.24 3.47 6.21
CA SER A 79 -10.86 3.30 5.73
C SER A 79 -10.40 1.84 5.73
N THR A 80 -10.86 1.03 6.68
CA THR A 80 -10.56 -0.40 6.72
C THR A 80 -11.21 -1.11 5.52
N VAL A 81 -12.48 -0.81 5.25
CA VAL A 81 -13.21 -1.37 4.09
C VAL A 81 -12.56 -0.96 2.78
N LEU A 82 -12.19 0.32 2.63
CA LEU A 82 -11.52 0.80 1.43
C LEU A 82 -10.17 0.10 1.20
N ASN A 83 -9.39 -0.16 2.25
CA ASN A 83 -8.14 -0.92 2.13
C ASN A 83 -8.38 -2.37 1.68
N MET A 84 -9.45 -3.03 2.13
CA MET A 84 -9.82 -4.35 1.63
C MET A 84 -10.16 -4.30 0.13
N LEU A 85 -10.90 -3.27 -0.30
CA LEU A 85 -11.21 -3.08 -1.73
C LEU A 85 -9.96 -2.80 -2.56
N TYR A 86 -8.97 -2.07 -2.04
CA TYR A 86 -7.70 -1.86 -2.72
C TYR A 86 -6.91 -3.15 -2.90
N ARG A 87 -6.84 -4.00 -1.87
CA ARG A 87 -6.18 -5.30 -1.99
C ARG A 87 -6.88 -6.19 -3.01
N PHE A 88 -8.20 -6.27 -2.93
CA PHE A 88 -9.01 -6.99 -3.92
C PHE A 88 -8.76 -6.47 -5.34
N GLY A 89 -8.77 -5.16 -5.53
CA GLY A 89 -8.53 -4.58 -6.85
C GLY A 89 -7.12 -4.82 -7.37
N GLU A 90 -6.10 -4.75 -6.51
CA GLU A 90 -4.72 -5.04 -6.88
C GLU A 90 -4.55 -6.51 -7.31
N GLU A 91 -5.07 -7.45 -6.52
CA GLU A 91 -5.07 -8.89 -6.84
C GLU A 91 -5.82 -9.21 -8.15
N GLN A 92 -6.81 -8.40 -8.52
CA GLN A 92 -7.63 -8.60 -9.72
C GLN A 92 -7.21 -7.72 -10.91
N GLY A 93 -6.15 -6.91 -10.79
CA GLY A 93 -5.68 -6.00 -11.84
C GLY A 93 -6.66 -4.88 -12.19
N LEU A 94 -7.44 -4.41 -11.20
CA LEU A 94 -8.45 -3.36 -11.36
C LEU A 94 -7.83 -1.96 -11.29
N ARG A 95 -8.50 -1.01 -11.94
CA ARG A 95 -8.10 0.39 -12.02
C ARG A 95 -8.80 1.20 -10.94
N PHE A 96 -8.01 1.96 -10.18
CA PHE A 96 -8.54 2.81 -9.11
C PHE A 96 -8.71 4.25 -9.58
N ALA A 97 -9.87 4.83 -9.30
CA ALA A 97 -10.00 6.28 -9.36
C ALA A 97 -9.38 6.87 -8.09
N LEU A 98 -8.21 7.50 -8.23
CA LEU A 98 -7.46 8.10 -7.13
C LEU A 98 -7.46 9.63 -7.22
N PRO A 99 -7.48 10.36 -6.09
CA PRO A 99 -7.33 11.81 -6.08
C PRO A 99 -5.88 12.23 -6.39
N MET A 100 -5.70 13.47 -6.82
CA MET A 100 -4.36 14.09 -6.96
C MET A 100 -3.65 14.31 -5.61
N GLY A 101 -4.43 14.49 -4.53
CA GLY A 101 -3.94 14.64 -3.15
C GLY A 101 -4.58 13.60 -2.23
N TYR A 102 -5.03 14.02 -1.05
CA TYR A 102 -5.68 13.12 -0.09
C TYR A 102 -7.18 12.86 -0.36
N GLN A 103 -7.84 13.74 -1.11
CA GLN A 103 -9.29 13.72 -1.34
C GLN A 103 -9.69 14.36 -2.68
N PHE A 104 -10.91 14.10 -3.11
CA PHE A 104 -11.51 14.64 -4.33
C PHE A 104 -12.09 16.06 -4.13
N GLY A 105 -11.27 16.99 -3.62
CA GLY A 105 -11.57 18.43 -3.62
C GLY A 105 -12.69 18.89 -2.68
N TYR A 106 -12.87 18.23 -1.53
CA TYR A 106 -13.77 18.70 -0.47
C TYR A 106 -13.41 20.16 -0.06
N PRO A 107 -14.40 21.02 0.23
CA PRO A 107 -15.83 20.73 0.45
C PRO A 107 -16.72 20.71 -0.81
N LEU A 108 -16.14 20.91 -2.00
CA LEU A 108 -16.92 20.94 -3.24
C LEU A 108 -17.37 19.52 -3.65
N PRO A 109 -18.51 19.40 -4.36
CA PRO A 109 -18.93 18.14 -4.94
C PRO A 109 -17.86 17.51 -5.83
N PHE A 110 -17.88 16.18 -5.93
CA PHE A 110 -17.01 15.42 -6.82
C PHE A 110 -17.21 15.85 -8.29
N ILE A 111 -16.10 15.97 -9.01
CA ILE A 111 -16.07 16.11 -10.47
C ILE A 111 -14.98 15.17 -11.02
N ALA A 112 -15.21 14.59 -12.19
CA ALA A 112 -14.33 13.58 -12.79
C ALA A 112 -12.89 14.10 -13.04
N GLN A 113 -12.74 15.40 -13.30
CA GLN A 113 -11.43 16.04 -13.51
C GLN A 113 -10.47 15.93 -12.32
N ARG A 114 -10.98 15.63 -11.11
CA ARG A 114 -10.13 15.46 -9.91
C ARG A 114 -9.52 14.07 -9.79
N VAL A 115 -9.87 13.15 -10.69
CA VAL A 115 -9.25 11.84 -10.75
C VAL A 115 -7.87 11.96 -11.39
N LYS A 116 -6.87 11.40 -10.73
CA LYS A 116 -5.49 11.37 -11.22
C LYS A 116 -5.44 10.68 -12.58
N GLY A 117 -4.83 11.34 -13.56
CA GLY A 117 -4.74 10.83 -14.92
C GLY A 117 -6.02 10.98 -15.75
N TYR A 118 -6.99 11.79 -15.32
CA TYR A 118 -8.14 12.15 -16.14
C TYR A 118 -7.68 12.86 -17.44
N ARG A 119 -8.14 12.35 -18.59
CA ARG A 119 -7.82 12.83 -19.95
C ARG A 119 -9.06 13.24 -20.76
N GLY A 120 -10.15 13.61 -20.08
CA GLY A 120 -11.39 14.04 -20.75
C GLY A 120 -12.45 12.94 -20.87
N PRO A 121 -13.46 13.12 -21.75
CA PRO A 121 -14.65 12.28 -21.82
C PRO A 121 -14.40 10.83 -22.25
N HIS A 122 -13.27 10.58 -22.95
CA HIS A 122 -12.90 9.27 -23.49
C HIS A 122 -11.95 8.52 -22.52
N VAL A 123 -12.04 8.85 -21.24
CA VAL A 123 -11.16 8.29 -20.20
C VAL A 123 -11.41 6.81 -20.01
N VAL A 124 -10.29 6.10 -19.83
CA VAL A 124 -10.20 4.74 -19.30
C VAL A 124 -11.09 4.64 -18.06
N GLU A 125 -12.11 3.80 -18.13
CA GLU A 125 -13.03 3.52 -17.03
C GLU A 125 -12.26 3.18 -15.73
N PHE A 126 -12.81 3.55 -14.57
CA PHE A 126 -12.23 3.18 -13.29
C PHE A 126 -13.14 2.14 -12.64
N ASP A 127 -12.53 1.13 -12.05
CA ASP A 127 -13.25 -0.02 -11.52
C ASP A 127 -13.59 0.23 -10.03
N ILE A 128 -12.68 0.83 -9.25
CA ILE A 128 -12.93 1.08 -7.82
C ILE A 128 -12.70 2.56 -7.47
N MET A 129 -13.66 3.15 -6.76
CA MET A 129 -13.59 4.52 -6.24
C MET A 129 -14.10 4.57 -4.78
N GLY A 130 -13.33 5.18 -3.88
CA GLY A 130 -13.78 5.34 -2.49
C GLY A 130 -12.98 6.32 -1.61
N ASN A 131 -12.01 7.07 -2.15
CA ASN A 131 -11.36 8.14 -1.38
C ASN A 131 -12.36 9.23 -0.99
N HIS A 132 -11.95 10.09 -0.04
CA HIS A 132 -12.80 11.17 0.46
C HIS A 132 -13.35 12.02 -0.69
N MET A 133 -14.67 12.11 -0.79
CA MET A 133 -15.39 12.90 -1.77
C MET A 133 -16.69 13.40 -1.16
N ARG A 134 -17.28 14.43 -1.79
CA ARG A 134 -18.67 14.80 -1.55
C ARG A 134 -19.49 14.37 -2.76
N PHE A 135 -20.34 13.37 -2.57
CA PHE A 135 -21.24 12.91 -3.63
C PHE A 135 -22.37 13.92 -3.85
N TYR A 136 -22.75 14.15 -5.11
CA TYR A 136 -23.87 15.02 -5.45
C TYR A 136 -25.12 14.15 -5.64
N LYS A 137 -25.95 14.07 -4.61
CA LYS A 137 -27.29 13.47 -4.69
C LYS A 137 -28.30 14.61 -4.51
N PRO A 138 -29.31 14.78 -5.39
CA PRO A 138 -30.46 15.60 -5.06
C PRO A 138 -31.16 14.96 -3.84
N GLU A 139 -31.49 15.80 -2.85
CA GLU A 139 -32.15 15.38 -1.61
C GLU A 139 -33.55 14.81 -1.85
#